data_AF-W2CNZ9-F1
#
_entry.id   AF-W2CNZ9-F1
#
_cell.length_a   1.000
_cell.length_b   1.000
_cell.length_c   1.000
_cell.angle_alpha   90.00
_cell.angle_beta   90.00
_cell.angle_gamma   90.00
#
_symmetry.space_group_name_H-M   'P 1'
#
loop_
_entity.id
_entity.type
_entity.pdbx_description
1 polymer ?
#
loop_
_entity_poly.entity_id
_entity_poly.type
_entity_poly.pdbx_seq_one_letter_code
_entity_poly.pdbx_strand_id
1 'polypeptide(L)'
;PDHIVTMDDKQWIMTKRQKTSVETNVLLLDIPKSIIAKYSHKIYRDGKLFPVLTNQKTNSYLKEIADLCGIKKKLTFHLARHTFATMSLSKGVPIESVSKMLGHTNIRTTQIYARITNKKIEHDMEQLSEKLGKFNSAMGI
;
A
#
# COMPACT_ATOMS: atom_id res chain seq x y z
N PRO A 1 2.22 -19.72 5.14
CA PRO A 1 1.90 -18.28 5.31
C PRO A 1 0.38 -18.09 5.25
N ASP A 2 -0.27 -18.12 6.40
CA ASP A 2 -1.72 -18.36 6.55
C ASP A 2 -2.62 -17.20 6.08
N HIS A 3 -2.01 -16.16 5.51
CA HIS A 3 -2.69 -14.94 5.08
C HIS A 3 -2.51 -14.67 3.57
N ILE A 4 -1.81 -15.53 2.84
CA ILE A 4 -1.65 -15.40 1.38
C ILE A 4 -2.70 -16.28 0.70
N VAL A 5 -3.57 -15.66 -0.11
CA VAL A 5 -4.65 -16.32 -0.84
C VAL A 5 -4.47 -16.09 -2.33
N THR A 6 -4.66 -17.13 -3.15
CA THR A 6 -4.62 -17.03 -4.62
C THR A 6 -6.04 -17.01 -5.16
N MET A 7 -6.39 -15.99 -5.93
CA MET A 7 -7.70 -15.80 -6.60
C MET A 7 -7.45 -15.27 -8.00
N ASP A 8 -8.02 -15.90 -9.03
CA ASP A 8 -7.89 -15.50 -10.45
C ASP A 8 -6.43 -15.23 -10.86
N ASP A 9 -5.54 -16.19 -10.58
CA ASP A 9 -4.08 -16.11 -10.81
C ASP A 9 -3.35 -14.95 -10.11
N LYS A 10 -4.03 -14.26 -9.19
CA LYS A 10 -3.49 -13.17 -8.39
C LYS A 10 -3.34 -13.58 -6.94
N GLN A 11 -2.21 -13.21 -6.35
CA GLN A 11 -1.96 -13.43 -4.93
C GLN A 11 -2.34 -12.20 -4.11
N TRP A 12 -2.96 -12.44 -2.97
CA TRP A 12 -3.47 -11.41 -2.07
C TRP A 12 -2.98 -11.68 -0.65
N ILE A 13 -2.67 -10.63 0.10
CA ILE A 13 -2.58 -10.67 1.56
C ILE A 13 -3.97 -10.33 2.08
N MET A 14 -4.63 -11.30 2.72
CA MET A 14 -5.93 -11.14 3.34
C MET A 14 -5.77 -11.40 4.84
N THR A 15 -6.03 -10.38 5.64
CA THR A 15 -5.88 -10.46 7.11
C THR A 15 -6.96 -9.64 7.81
N LYS A 16 -7.19 -9.93 9.09
CA LYS A 16 -8.01 -9.11 9.98
C LYS A 16 -7.12 -8.27 10.90
N ARG A 17 -7.48 -7.01 11.12
CA ARG A 17 -6.79 -6.12 12.06
C ARG A 17 -7.01 -6.62 13.48
N GLN A 18 -5.93 -6.81 14.24
CA GLN A 18 -6.01 -7.36 15.60
C GLN A 18 -6.92 -6.55 16.56
N LYS A 19 -6.91 -5.21 16.46
CA LYS A 19 -7.67 -4.35 17.40
C LYS A 19 -9.11 -4.07 16.99
N THR A 20 -9.39 -4.10 15.69
CA THR A 20 -10.67 -3.60 15.14
C THR A 20 -11.43 -4.66 14.35
N SER A 21 -10.85 -5.84 14.16
CA SER A 21 -11.38 -6.95 13.35
C SER A 21 -11.68 -6.60 11.89
N VAL A 22 -11.29 -5.40 11.43
CA VAL A 22 -11.50 -4.94 10.05
C VAL A 22 -10.63 -5.77 9.11
N GLU A 23 -11.26 -6.27 8.06
CA GLU A 23 -10.58 -6.97 6.99
C GLU A 23 -9.71 -6.01 6.18
N THR A 24 -8.50 -6.46 5.88
CA THR A 24 -7.51 -5.76 5.08
C THR A 24 -7.05 -6.70 3.98
N ASN A 25 -7.38 -6.33 2.74
CA ASN A 25 -7.07 -7.11 1.55
C ASN A 25 -6.14 -6.27 0.68
N VAL A 26 -4.96 -6.79 0.37
CA VAL A 26 -3.95 -6.10 -0.43
C VAL A 26 -3.43 -7.05 -1.49
N LEU A 27 -3.50 -6.64 -2.75
CA LEU A 27 -2.94 -7.38 -3.87
C LEU A 27 -1.40 -7.40 -3.75
N LEU A 28 -0.78 -8.58 -3.89
CA LEU A 28 0.68 -8.66 -3.96
C LEU A 28 1.15 -8.27 -5.35
N LEU A 29 1.93 -7.21 -5.40
CA LEU A 29 2.69 -6.80 -6.57
C LEU A 29 4.06 -7.50 -6.61
N ASP A 30 4.80 -7.31 -7.70
CA ASP A 30 6.04 -8.05 -7.97
C ASP A 30 7.15 -7.78 -6.95
N ILE A 31 7.25 -6.54 -6.45
CA ILE A 31 8.24 -6.17 -5.42
C ILE A 31 7.96 -6.95 -4.10
N PRO A 32 6.76 -6.87 -3.49
CA PRO A 32 6.41 -7.71 -2.35
C PRO A 32 6.63 -9.22 -2.58
N LYS A 33 6.25 -9.75 -3.76
CA LYS A 33 6.47 -11.17 -4.11
C LYS A 33 7.95 -11.52 -4.08
N SER A 34 8.80 -10.68 -4.66
CA SER A 34 10.24 -10.88 -4.69
C SER A 34 10.85 -10.87 -3.28
N ILE A 35 10.36 -9.99 -2.40
CA ILE A 35 10.76 -9.96 -0.99
C ILE A 35 10.33 -11.26 -0.29
N ILE A 36 9.09 -11.72 -0.48
CA ILE A 36 8.62 -12.98 0.10
C ILE A 36 9.50 -14.15 -0.36
N ALA A 37 9.78 -14.25 -1.66
CA ALA A 37 10.64 -15.30 -2.22
C ALA A 37 12.07 -15.25 -1.64
N LYS A 38 12.63 -14.07 -1.42
CA LYS A 38 13.96 -13.93 -0.79
C LYS A 38 13.99 -14.52 0.62
N TYR A 39 12.91 -14.43 1.39
CA TYR A 39 12.85 -14.88 2.78
C TYR A 39 12.15 -16.25 2.96
N SER A 40 11.63 -16.86 1.89
CA SER A 40 10.83 -18.09 1.98
C SER A 40 11.63 -19.36 2.30
N HIS A 41 12.97 -19.29 2.23
CA HIS A 41 13.86 -20.44 2.46
C HIS A 41 14.05 -20.80 3.94
N LYS A 42 13.59 -19.96 4.88
CA LYS A 42 13.72 -20.18 6.32
C LYS A 42 12.50 -19.68 7.08
N ILE A 43 12.17 -20.37 8.16
CA ILE A 43 11.19 -19.92 9.14
C ILE A 43 11.92 -19.19 10.27
N TYR A 44 11.44 -17.99 10.62
CA TYR A 44 11.98 -17.17 11.69
C TYR A 44 11.21 -17.42 13.00
N ARG A 45 11.52 -16.63 14.04
CA ARG A 45 10.86 -16.73 15.36
C ARG A 45 9.34 -16.78 15.23
N ASP A 46 8.71 -17.59 16.07
CA ASP A 46 7.25 -17.73 16.17
C ASP A 46 6.56 -18.13 14.86
N GLY A 47 7.25 -18.93 14.03
CA GLY A 47 6.71 -19.41 12.76
C GLY A 47 6.58 -18.33 11.68
N LYS A 48 7.21 -17.16 11.86
CA LYS A 48 7.05 -16.02 10.94
C LYS A 48 7.93 -16.15 9.70
N LEU A 49 7.42 -15.61 8.58
CA LEU A 49 8.15 -15.53 7.31
C LEU A 49 9.32 -14.53 7.36
N PHE A 50 9.20 -13.48 8.17
CA PHE A 50 10.21 -12.44 8.27
C PHE A 50 10.84 -12.41 9.67
N PRO A 51 12.10 -11.97 9.81
CA PRO A 51 12.68 -11.65 11.10
C PRO A 51 12.04 -10.38 11.67
N VAL A 52 10.89 -10.52 12.34
CA VAL A 52 10.15 -9.39 12.90
C VAL A 52 10.83 -8.91 14.19
N LEU A 53 11.27 -7.65 14.20
CA LEU A 53 11.84 -6.98 15.36
C LEU A 53 10.77 -6.17 16.10
N THR A 54 11.10 -5.75 17.32
CA THR A 54 10.26 -4.80 18.05
C THR A 54 10.20 -3.46 17.32
N ASN A 55 9.09 -2.74 17.43
CA ASN A 55 8.93 -1.43 16.78
C ASN A 55 10.06 -0.44 17.16
N GLN A 56 10.54 -0.50 18.41
CA GLN A 56 11.67 0.30 18.86
C GLN A 56 12.96 -0.02 18.08
N LYS A 57 13.32 -1.31 17.94
CA LYS A 57 14.51 -1.69 17.17
C LYS A 57 14.37 -1.45 15.68
N THR A 58 13.20 -1.72 15.11
CA THR A 58 12.92 -1.37 13.71
C THR A 58 13.13 0.13 13.46
N ASN A 59 12.63 1.02 14.33
CA ASN A 59 12.82 2.46 14.16
C ASN A 59 14.27 2.90 14.40
N SER A 60 15.03 2.22 15.27
CA SER A 60 16.48 2.46 15.43
C SER A 60 17.23 2.17 14.13
N TYR A 61 17.01 0.99 13.55
CA TYR A 61 17.65 0.61 12.30
C TYR A 61 17.19 1.46 11.11
N LEU A 62 15.92 1.87 11.07
CA LEU A 62 15.45 2.82 10.06
C LEU A 62 16.16 4.17 10.14
N LYS A 63 16.55 4.62 11.34
CA LYS A 63 17.34 5.84 11.51
C LYS A 63 18.75 5.66 10.94
N GLU A 64 19.42 4.57 11.29
CA GLU A 64 20.76 4.25 10.77
C GLU A 64 20.75 4.13 9.23
N ILE A 65 19.76 3.44 8.66
CA ILE A 65 19.57 3.34 7.21
C ILE A 65 19.33 4.72 6.60
N ALA A 66 18.52 5.58 7.24
CA ALA A 66 18.29 6.94 6.75
C ALA A 66 19.60 7.74 6.69
N ASP A 67 20.43 7.64 7.74
CA ASP A 67 21.71 8.32 7.84
C ASP A 67 22.68 7.83 6.74
N LEU A 68 22.78 6.51 6.53
CA LEU A 68 23.60 5.90 5.47
C LEU A 68 23.15 6.27 4.05
N CYS A 69 21.84 6.42 3.84
CA CYS A 69 21.27 6.82 2.55
C CYS A 69 21.20 8.34 2.34
N GLY A 70 21.65 9.16 3.31
CA GLY A 70 21.56 10.62 3.24
C GLY A 70 20.13 11.17 3.31
N ILE A 71 19.18 10.39 3.84
CA ILE A 71 17.78 10.78 3.98
C ILE A 71 17.61 11.62 5.25
N LYS A 72 17.47 12.94 5.06
CA LYS A 72 17.29 13.89 6.18
C LYS A 72 15.95 13.76 6.91
N LYS A 73 14.96 13.12 6.29
CA LYS A 73 13.64 12.92 6.89
C LYS A 73 13.68 11.76 7.87
N LYS A 74 13.12 11.96 9.06
CA LYS A 74 12.97 10.89 10.07
C LYS A 74 12.15 9.72 9.50
N LEU A 75 12.81 8.59 9.27
CA LEU A 75 12.17 7.34 8.87
C LEU A 75 11.59 6.63 10.10
N THR A 76 10.34 6.19 9.99
CA THR A 76 9.68 5.37 11.01
C THR A 76 8.85 4.29 10.34
N PHE A 77 8.50 3.23 11.07
CA PHE A 77 7.65 2.17 10.55
C PHE A 77 6.28 2.70 10.08
N HIS A 78 5.69 3.64 10.81
CA HIS A 78 4.43 4.27 10.42
C HIS A 78 4.55 5.14 9.16
N LEU A 79 5.73 5.71 8.89
CA LEU A 79 5.95 6.50 7.68
C LEU A 79 5.75 5.67 6.41
N ALA A 80 6.11 4.38 6.40
CA ALA A 80 5.87 3.52 5.25
C ALA A 80 4.39 3.46 4.86
N ARG A 81 3.49 3.37 5.85
CA ARG A 81 2.04 3.38 5.64
C ARG A 81 1.55 4.72 5.11
N HIS A 82 2.05 5.82 5.65
CA HIS A 82 1.72 7.17 5.18
C HIS A 82 2.17 7.36 3.72
N THR A 83 3.40 6.97 3.41
CA THR A 83 3.95 7.03 2.05
C THR A 83 3.10 6.20 1.08
N PHE A 84 2.74 4.97 1.44
CA PHE A 84 1.85 4.13 0.63
C PHE A 84 0.50 4.82 0.36
N ALA A 85 -0.14 5.38 1.38
CA ALA A 85 -1.43 6.04 1.25
C ALA A 85 -1.34 7.26 0.33
N THR A 86 -0.38 8.17 0.59
CA THR A 86 -0.19 9.39 -0.20
C THR A 86 0.21 9.08 -1.64
N MET A 87 1.10 8.11 -1.87
CA MET A 87 1.50 7.71 -3.22
C MET A 87 0.35 7.06 -3.99
N SER A 88 -0.44 6.19 -3.36
CA SER A 88 -1.57 5.55 -4.03
C SER A 88 -2.61 6.60 -4.45
N LEU A 89 -2.95 7.52 -3.56
CA LEU A 89 -3.88 8.61 -3.87
C LEU A 89 -3.34 9.55 -4.96
N SER A 90 -2.05 9.92 -4.90
CA SER A 90 -1.46 10.79 -5.92
C SER A 90 -1.39 10.13 -7.29
N LYS A 91 -1.25 8.79 -7.34
CA LYS A 91 -1.34 7.97 -8.55
C LYS A 91 -2.77 7.61 -8.96
N GLY A 92 -3.79 8.21 -8.34
CA GLY A 92 -5.19 8.09 -8.76
C GLY A 92 -5.90 6.83 -8.30
N VAL A 93 -5.35 6.09 -7.34
CA VAL A 93 -6.10 5.02 -6.68
C VAL A 93 -7.24 5.65 -5.86
N PRO A 94 -8.50 5.22 -6.02
CA PRO A 94 -9.63 5.74 -5.26
C PRO A 94 -9.42 5.67 -3.75
N ILE A 95 -9.90 6.68 -3.03
CA ILE A 95 -9.69 6.81 -1.59
C ILE A 95 -10.35 5.66 -0.82
N GLU A 96 -11.46 5.14 -1.30
CA GLU A 96 -12.18 3.98 -0.76
C GLU A 96 -11.31 2.74 -0.84
N SER A 97 -10.67 2.50 -1.98
CA SER A 97 -9.75 1.38 -2.20
C SER A 97 -8.54 1.50 -1.27
N VAL A 98 -7.92 2.68 -1.18
CA VAL A 98 -6.81 2.93 -0.25
C VAL A 98 -7.25 2.72 1.19
N SER A 99 -8.42 3.24 1.58
CA SER A 99 -8.98 3.10 2.93
C SER A 99 -9.19 1.63 3.32
N LYS A 100 -9.71 0.81 2.39
CA LYS A 100 -9.91 -0.63 2.59
C LYS A 100 -8.58 -1.39 2.69
N MET A 101 -7.60 -1.08 1.82
CA MET A 101 -6.24 -1.65 1.89
C MET A 101 -5.48 -1.25 3.16
N LEU A 102 -5.81 -0.11 3.74
CA LEU A 102 -5.26 0.30 5.03
C LEU A 102 -6.02 -0.38 6.20
N GLY A 103 -7.26 -0.80 6.01
CA GLY A 103 -8.10 -1.35 7.07
C GLY A 103 -8.64 -0.26 8.01
N HIS A 104 -8.96 0.93 7.48
CA HIS A 104 -9.62 1.99 8.24
C HIS A 104 -11.14 1.76 8.28
N THR A 105 -11.74 1.86 9.47
CA THR A 105 -13.20 1.84 9.64
C THR A 105 -13.87 3.13 9.16
N ASN A 106 -13.14 4.25 9.21
CA ASN A 106 -13.63 5.57 8.83
C ASN A 106 -12.75 6.16 7.73
N ILE A 107 -13.36 6.48 6.60
CA ILE A 107 -12.69 7.08 5.44
C ILE A 107 -12.04 8.43 5.78
N ARG A 108 -12.56 9.16 6.78
CA ARG A 108 -12.00 10.42 7.28
C ARG A 108 -10.54 10.27 7.74
N THR A 109 -10.16 9.09 8.26
CA THR A 109 -8.77 8.80 8.62
C THR A 109 -7.86 8.65 7.40
N THR A 110 -8.41 8.35 6.23
CA THR A 110 -7.68 8.30 4.96
C THR A 110 -7.64 9.68 4.28
N GLN A 111 -8.64 10.53 4.52
CA GLN A 111 -8.71 11.89 3.97
C GLN A 111 -7.51 12.77 4.37
N ILE A 112 -6.86 12.52 5.51
CA ILE A 112 -5.64 13.26 5.89
C ILE A 112 -4.49 13.11 4.88
N TYR A 113 -4.55 12.09 4.01
CA TYR A 113 -3.57 11.87 2.93
C TYR A 113 -4.00 12.46 1.59
N ALA A 114 -5.28 12.77 1.42
CA ALA A 114 -5.83 13.30 0.20
C ALA A 114 -5.57 14.81 0.13
N ARG A 115 -4.55 15.20 -0.63
CA ARG A 115 -4.41 16.60 -1.07
C ARG A 115 -5.08 16.75 -2.42
N ILE A 116 -6.27 17.35 -2.43
CA ILE A 116 -6.89 17.79 -3.68
C ILE A 116 -6.15 19.05 -4.13
N THR A 117 -5.48 18.96 -5.28
CA THR A 117 -4.81 20.10 -5.92
C THR A 117 -5.44 20.30 -7.29
N ASN A 118 -5.41 21.51 -7.84
CA ASN A 118 -5.98 21.78 -9.17
C ASN A 118 -5.36 20.86 -10.24
N LYS A 119 -4.04 20.61 -10.16
CA LYS A 119 -3.33 19.65 -11.02
C LYS A 119 -3.87 18.22 -10.93
N LYS A 120 -4.34 17.82 -9.74
CA LYS A 120 -4.94 16.49 -9.55
C LYS A 120 -6.31 16.42 -10.20
N ILE A 121 -7.13 17.47 -10.05
CA ILE A 121 -8.45 17.56 -10.68
C ILE A 121 -8.31 17.53 -12.20
N GLU A 122 -7.40 18.33 -12.76
CA GLU A 122 -7.07 18.35 -14.19
C GLU A 122 -6.70 16.97 -14.69
N HIS A 123 -5.72 16.32 -14.06
CA HIS A 123 -5.29 14.97 -14.42
C HIS A 123 -6.43 13.93 -14.36
N ASP A 124 -7.28 13.99 -13.34
CA ASP A 124 -8.39 13.06 -13.19
C ASP A 124 -9.44 13.24 -14.29
N MET A 125 -9.70 14.49 -14.70
CA MET A 125 -10.61 14.81 -15.80
C MET A 125 -10.02 14.45 -17.17
N GLU A 126 -8.71 14.62 -17.38
CA GLU A 126 -8.02 14.16 -18.58
C GLU A 126 -8.12 12.64 -18.74
N GLN A 127 -7.84 11.88 -17.67
CA GLN A 127 -7.97 10.42 -17.70
C GLN A 127 -9.41 9.95 -17.97
N LEU A 128 -10.40 10.67 -17.43
CA LEU A 128 -11.80 10.40 -17.72
C LEU A 128 -12.11 10.66 -19.19
N SER A 129 -11.68 11.81 -19.72
CA SER A 129 -11.85 12.17 -21.13
C SER A 129 -11.23 11.13 -22.06
N GLU A 130 -10.00 10.66 -21.78
CA GLU A 130 -9.35 9.60 -22.56
C GLU A 130 -10.14 8.29 -22.55
N LYS A 131 -10.66 7.88 -21.39
CA LYS A 131 -11.47 6.66 -21.27
C LYS A 131 -12.78 6.78 -22.03
N LEU A 132 -13.42 7.94 -21.98
CA LEU A 132 -14.64 8.23 -22.74
C LEU A 132 -14.35 8.29 -24.25
N GLY A 133 -13.24 8.88 -24.68
CA GLY A 133 -12.82 8.90 -26.09
C GLY A 133 -12.52 7.50 -26.64
N LYS A 134 -11.87 6.64 -25.85
CA LYS A 134 -11.70 5.22 -26.17
C LYS A 134 -13.03 4.49 -26.24
N PHE A 135 -13.98 4.83 -25.36
CA PHE A 135 -15.31 4.24 -25.36
C PHE A 135 -16.11 4.64 -26.61
N ASN A 136 -16.09 5.91 -26.99
CA ASN A 136 -16.74 6.41 -28.20
C ASN A 136 -16.14 5.76 -29.46
N SER A 137 -14.80 5.69 -29.53
CA SER A 137 -14.11 4.99 -30.62
C SER A 137 -14.45 3.50 -30.68
N ALA A 138 -14.61 2.83 -29.53
CA ALA A 138 -15.01 1.42 -29.47
C ALA A 138 -16.49 1.19 -29.82
N MET A 139 -17.35 2.19 -29.60
CA MET A 139 -18.77 2.16 -29.92
C MET A 139 -19.10 2.70 -31.32
N GLY A 140 -18.12 3.24 -32.05
CA GLY A 140 -18.30 3.80 -33.39
C GLY A 140 -19.15 5.08 -33.44
N ILE A 141 -19.11 5.87 -32.36
CA ILE A 141 -19.81 7.16 -32.23
C ILE A 141 -18.77 8.29 -32.18
#